data_AF-A0A359AVP0-F1
#
_entry.id   AF-A0A359AVP0-F1
#
_cell.length_a   1.000
_cell.length_b   1.000
_cell.length_c   1.000
_cell.angle_alpha   90.00
_cell.angle_beta   90.00
_cell.angle_gamma   90.00
#
_symmetry.space_group_name_H-M   'P 1'
#
loop_
_entity.id
_entity.type
_entity.pdbx_description
1 polymer ?
#
loop_
_entity_poly.entity_id
_entity_poly.type
_entity_poly.pdbx_seq_one_letter_code
_entity_poly.pdbx_strand_id
1 'polypeptide(L)'
;YFLMTDPEIGKLRLKGMNEIAEKYAHHPSFYGWYYPNETGISGHYDDFFIDYVNTCSEEAAKLTPNAKTLIAPYGTRNVKEDAKYVKQIEMLNVNYIAYQDEIGVEKTQVDESARFFERLYRLHQKASRSSLWADVEIFRFEGDVYRSALLPASSERVIRQLEAVSPFVEKILVYQYTGLLNAPDSFAFAGHPDS
;
A
#
# COMPACT_ATOMS: atom_id res chain seq x y z
N TYR A 1 -5.50 -5.02 14.65
CA TYR A 1 -4.10 -5.03 15.11
C TYR A 1 -3.60 -6.38 15.63
N PHE A 2 -4.47 -7.30 16.08
CA PHE A 2 -4.10 -8.67 16.53
C PHE A 2 -3.10 -9.39 15.60
N LEU A 3 -3.28 -9.32 14.27
CA LEU A 3 -2.38 -9.93 13.28
C LEU A 3 -0.93 -9.39 13.32
N MET A 4 -0.71 -8.21 13.91
CA MET A 4 0.61 -7.59 14.05
C MET A 4 1.19 -7.77 15.46
N THR A 5 0.35 -7.87 16.48
CA THR A 5 0.76 -7.84 17.89
C THR A 5 0.82 -9.21 18.55
N ASP A 6 0.11 -10.22 18.03
CA ASP A 6 0.09 -11.55 18.62
C ASP A 6 1.40 -12.31 18.33
N PRO A 7 2.13 -12.79 19.36
CA PRO A 7 3.40 -13.47 19.16
C PRO A 7 3.30 -14.79 18.37
N GLU A 8 2.22 -15.56 18.53
CA GLU A 8 2.06 -16.84 17.83
C GLU A 8 1.74 -16.60 16.35
N ILE A 9 0.95 -15.56 16.04
CA ILE A 9 0.78 -15.12 14.65
C ILE A 9 2.10 -14.58 14.07
N GLY A 10 2.88 -13.86 14.88
CA GLY A 10 4.21 -13.41 14.51
C GLY A 10 5.09 -14.58 14.06
N LYS A 11 5.17 -15.66 14.86
CA LYS A 11 5.90 -16.89 14.51
C LYS A 11 5.36 -17.54 13.23
N LEU A 12 4.03 -17.65 13.10
CA LEU A 12 3.40 -18.24 11.92
C LEU A 12 3.71 -17.45 10.65
N ARG A 13 3.70 -16.12 10.72
CA ARG A 13 4.06 -15.25 9.61
C ARG A 13 5.51 -15.44 9.18
N LEU A 14 6.46 -15.46 10.12
CA LEU A 14 7.88 -15.68 9.78
C LEU A 14 8.11 -17.07 9.18
N LYS A 15 7.41 -18.08 9.71
CA LYS A 15 7.40 -19.43 9.10
C LYS A 15 6.90 -19.38 7.66
N GLY A 16 5.78 -18.69 7.40
CA GLY A 16 5.24 -18.52 6.05
C GLY A 16 6.21 -17.82 5.10
N MET A 17 6.93 -16.79 5.57
CA MET A 17 7.98 -16.14 4.77
C MET A 17 9.11 -17.11 4.40
N ASN A 18 9.57 -17.92 5.36
CA ASN A 18 10.58 -18.94 5.11
C ASN A 18 10.10 -19.97 4.07
N GLU A 19 8.88 -20.48 4.21
CA GLU A 19 8.30 -21.46 3.27
C GLU A 19 8.13 -20.88 1.85
N ILE A 20 7.72 -19.61 1.73
CA ILE A 20 7.62 -18.91 0.43
C ILE A 20 9.02 -18.76 -0.19
N ALA A 21 10.01 -18.33 0.60
CA ALA A 21 11.36 -18.14 0.10
C ALA A 21 11.99 -19.45 -0.38
N GLU A 22 11.89 -20.51 0.41
CA GLU A 22 12.39 -21.85 0.06
C GLU A 22 11.79 -22.34 -1.26
N LYS A 23 10.47 -22.18 -1.44
CA LYS A 23 9.76 -22.70 -2.60
C LYS A 23 9.92 -21.82 -3.85
N TYR A 24 10.05 -20.51 -3.70
CA TYR A 24 9.84 -19.59 -4.83
C TYR A 24 10.89 -18.49 -5.00
N ALA A 25 11.74 -18.18 -4.01
CA ALA A 25 12.66 -17.04 -4.12
C ALA A 25 13.77 -17.23 -5.17
N HIS A 26 13.98 -18.45 -5.66
CA HIS A 26 14.92 -18.74 -6.74
C HIS A 26 14.41 -18.27 -8.13
N HIS A 27 13.13 -17.94 -8.27
CA HIS A 27 12.59 -17.46 -9.54
C HIS A 27 13.05 -16.01 -9.81
N PRO A 28 13.48 -15.67 -11.04
CA PRO A 28 13.86 -14.30 -11.40
C PRO A 28 12.75 -13.27 -11.21
N SER A 29 11.49 -13.71 -11.25
CA SER A 29 10.31 -12.87 -11.02
C SER A 29 10.02 -12.60 -9.54
N PHE A 30 10.73 -13.25 -8.60
CA PHE A 30 10.63 -12.94 -7.18
C PHE A 30 11.30 -11.60 -6.90
N TYR A 31 10.54 -10.52 -7.06
CA TYR A 31 11.07 -9.16 -6.93
C TYR A 31 11.18 -8.70 -5.47
N GLY A 32 10.25 -9.10 -4.61
CA GLY A 32 10.05 -8.45 -3.33
C GLY A 32 8.95 -9.04 -2.46
N TRP A 33 8.83 -8.45 -1.28
CA TRP A 33 7.81 -8.74 -0.28
C TRP A 33 6.89 -7.54 -0.12
N TYR A 34 5.59 -7.81 -0.11
CA TYR A 34 4.57 -6.87 0.36
C TYR A 34 4.04 -7.38 1.70
N TYR A 35 3.97 -6.50 2.69
CA TYR A 35 3.48 -6.81 4.03
C TYR A 35 2.01 -6.40 4.16
N PRO A 36 1.07 -7.36 4.11
CA PRO A 36 -0.35 -7.07 3.87
C PRO A 36 -1.14 -6.68 5.12
N ASN A 37 -0.53 -6.74 6.31
CA ASN A 37 -1.23 -6.28 7.51
C ASN A 37 -1.12 -4.76 7.58
N GLU A 38 -2.14 -4.09 7.09
CA GLU A 38 -2.19 -2.63 7.00
C GLU A 38 -2.59 -1.96 8.32
N THR A 39 -2.15 -0.72 8.49
CA THR A 39 -2.59 0.15 9.58
C THR A 39 -3.18 1.45 9.03
N GLY A 40 -4.13 2.00 9.79
CA GLY A 40 -4.67 3.32 9.53
C GLY A 40 -3.87 4.38 10.24
N ILE A 41 -3.33 5.33 9.49
CA ILE A 41 -2.62 6.46 10.06
C ILE A 41 -3.65 7.41 10.69
N SER A 42 -3.46 7.72 11.97
CA SER A 42 -4.22 8.73 12.70
C SER A 42 -3.24 9.75 13.27
N GLY A 43 -2.73 10.64 12.42
CA GLY A 43 -1.63 11.54 12.73
C GLY A 43 -0.27 10.88 12.58
N HIS A 44 -0.06 9.77 13.28
CA HIS A 44 1.22 9.04 13.39
C HIS A 44 1.01 7.54 13.19
N TYR A 45 2.11 6.81 12.97
CA TYR A 45 2.10 5.35 13.10
C TYR A 45 2.08 4.94 14.57
N ASP A 46 1.49 3.79 14.87
CA ASP A 46 1.65 3.13 16.14
C ASP A 46 2.98 2.35 16.19
N ASP A 47 3.59 2.26 17.37
CA ASP A 47 4.89 1.61 17.54
C ASP A 47 4.85 0.13 17.14
N PHE A 48 3.76 -0.58 17.46
CA PHE A 48 3.61 -2.00 17.08
C PHE A 48 3.62 -2.21 15.55
N PHE A 49 3.20 -1.21 14.77
CA PHE A 49 3.21 -1.31 13.31
C PHE A 49 4.65 -1.20 12.79
N ILE A 50 5.43 -0.27 13.36
CA ILE A 50 6.85 -0.14 13.04
C ILE A 50 7.60 -1.42 13.42
N ASP A 51 7.31 -2.00 14.60
CA ASP A 51 7.90 -3.27 15.03
C ASP A 51 7.53 -4.42 14.10
N TYR A 52 6.25 -4.51 13.70
CA TYR A 52 5.77 -5.49 12.73
C TYR A 52 6.55 -5.41 11.41
N VAL A 53 6.64 -4.21 10.84
CA VAL A 53 7.32 -3.96 9.57
C VAL A 53 8.79 -4.31 9.68
N ASN A 54 9.47 -3.85 10.72
CA ASN A 54 10.90 -4.05 10.90
C ASN A 54 11.25 -5.53 11.14
N THR A 55 10.42 -6.25 11.90
CA THR A 55 10.58 -7.69 12.10
C THR A 55 10.48 -8.45 10.77
N CYS A 56 9.49 -8.12 9.94
CA CYS A 56 9.35 -8.74 8.61
C CYS A 56 10.51 -8.37 7.68
N SER A 57 10.96 -7.12 7.70
CA SER A 57 12.11 -6.67 6.91
C SER A 57 13.41 -7.34 7.30
N GLU A 58 13.64 -7.57 8.59
CA GLU A 58 14.82 -8.29 9.06
C GLU A 58 14.82 -9.74 8.54
N GLU A 59 13.67 -10.42 8.59
CA GLU A 59 13.55 -11.78 8.08
C GLU A 59 13.69 -11.83 6.55
N ALA A 60 13.05 -10.90 5.83
CA ALA A 60 13.19 -10.78 4.38
C ALA A 60 14.64 -10.55 3.95
N ALA A 61 15.42 -9.77 4.72
CA ALA A 61 16.84 -9.55 4.44
C ALA A 61 17.69 -10.80 4.62
N LYS A 62 17.35 -11.68 5.58
CA LYS A 62 18.01 -12.99 5.77
C LYS A 62 17.70 -13.95 4.62
N LEU A 63 16.45 -14.00 4.20
CA LEU A 63 15.96 -14.94 3.18
C LEU A 63 16.33 -14.52 1.76
N THR A 64 16.20 -13.22 1.47
CA THR A 64 16.28 -12.65 0.13
C THR A 64 16.90 -11.25 0.18
N PRO A 65 18.23 -11.12 0.38
CA PRO A 65 18.88 -9.83 0.68
C PRO A 65 18.76 -8.77 -0.41
N ASN A 66 18.47 -9.17 -1.65
CA ASN A 66 18.32 -8.26 -2.79
C ASN A 66 16.85 -7.91 -3.08
N ALA A 67 15.89 -8.61 -2.47
CA ALA A 67 14.48 -8.42 -2.71
C ALA A 67 14.01 -7.10 -2.08
N LYS A 68 13.05 -6.42 -2.74
CA LYS A 68 12.50 -5.15 -2.24
C LYS A 68 11.35 -5.37 -1.27
N THR A 69 11.11 -4.42 -0.39
CA THR A 69 10.02 -4.49 0.61
C THR A 69 9.05 -3.33 0.45
N LEU A 70 7.75 -3.61 0.60
CA LEU A 70 6.65 -2.70 0.39
C LEU A 70 5.61 -2.82 1.51
N ILE A 71 5.07 -1.68 1.94
CA ILE A 71 3.84 -1.56 2.74
C ILE A 71 2.85 -0.62 2.05
N ALA A 72 1.56 -0.77 2.32
CA ALA A 72 0.51 0.09 1.78
C ALA A 72 -0.45 0.60 2.86
N PRO A 73 -0.04 1.57 3.71
CA PRO A 73 -0.90 2.07 4.78
C PRO A 73 -2.03 2.96 4.23
N TYR A 74 -3.17 2.95 4.92
CA TYR A 74 -4.28 3.89 4.70
C TYR A 74 -4.27 5.02 5.74
N GLY A 75 -5.16 6.00 5.62
CA GLY A 75 -5.20 7.17 6.49
C GLY A 75 -4.31 8.32 6.01
N THR A 76 -3.96 8.36 4.73
CA THR A 76 -3.08 9.37 4.10
C THR A 76 -3.53 10.80 4.42
N ARG A 77 -4.84 11.05 4.41
CA ARG A 77 -5.43 12.35 4.75
C ARG A 77 -5.15 12.82 6.18
N ASN A 78 -4.92 11.87 7.11
CA ASN A 78 -4.74 12.13 8.53
C ASN A 78 -3.28 12.32 8.94
N VAL A 79 -2.32 12.15 8.02
CA VAL A 79 -0.87 12.28 8.33
C VAL A 79 -0.56 13.65 8.93
N LYS A 80 0.11 13.66 10.08
CA LYS A 80 0.58 14.88 10.73
C LYS A 80 1.94 15.30 10.17
N GLU A 81 2.01 16.48 9.57
CA GLU A 81 3.27 17.02 9.03
C GLU A 81 4.16 17.59 10.16
N ASP A 82 4.80 16.71 10.93
CA ASP A 82 5.70 17.09 12.02
C ASP A 82 6.98 16.24 12.08
N ALA A 83 7.90 16.65 12.96
CA ALA A 83 9.18 15.95 13.13
C ALA A 83 9.02 14.53 13.69
N LYS A 84 7.92 14.23 14.39
CA LYS A 84 7.65 12.88 14.87
C LYS A 84 7.34 11.95 13.70
N TYR A 85 6.50 12.39 12.76
CA TYR A 85 6.19 11.58 11.58
C TYR A 85 7.42 11.34 10.69
N VAL A 86 8.27 12.35 10.51
CA VAL A 86 9.56 12.19 9.81
C VAL A 86 10.40 11.09 10.45
N LYS A 87 10.57 11.10 11.78
CA LYS A 87 11.29 10.05 12.51
C LYS A 87 10.66 8.67 12.33
N GLN A 88 9.34 8.57 12.28
CA GLN A 88 8.68 7.28 12.05
C GLN A 88 8.94 6.74 10.63
N ILE A 89 9.01 7.60 9.61
CA ILE A 89 9.44 7.19 8.27
C ILE A 89 10.89 6.68 8.32
N GLU A 90 11.80 7.36 9.03
CA GLU A 90 13.18 6.93 9.21
C GLU A 90 13.31 5.56 9.90
N MET A 91 12.42 5.28 10.86
CA MET A 91 12.38 4.02 11.61
C MET A 91 11.84 2.84 10.79
N LEU A 92 11.03 3.08 9.75
CA LEU A 92 10.45 2.02 8.93
C LEU A 92 11.51 1.44 7.98
N ASN A 93 11.89 0.19 8.20
CA ASN A 93 12.90 -0.51 7.40
C ASN A 93 12.31 -1.12 6.13
N VAL A 94 11.70 -0.29 5.27
CA VAL A 94 11.15 -0.72 3.98
C VAL A 94 11.71 0.07 2.83
N ASN A 95 11.72 -0.52 1.63
CA ASN A 95 12.13 0.21 0.44
C ASN A 95 11.06 1.20 -0.01
N TYR A 96 9.80 0.78 0.04
CA TYR A 96 8.68 1.51 -0.56
C TYR A 96 7.52 1.64 0.43
N ILE A 97 6.87 2.81 0.44
CA ILE A 97 5.59 3.02 1.12
C ILE A 97 4.58 3.49 0.07
N ALA A 98 3.60 2.65 -0.26
CA ALA A 98 2.53 2.96 -1.21
C ALA A 98 1.28 3.43 -0.46
N TYR A 99 1.19 4.72 -0.20
CA TYR A 99 0.07 5.28 0.55
C TYR A 99 -1.23 5.16 -0.25
N GLN A 100 -2.30 4.67 0.39
CA GLN A 100 -3.62 4.59 -0.24
C GLN A 100 -4.25 5.97 -0.38
N ASP A 101 -4.87 6.27 -1.53
CA ASP A 101 -5.55 7.57 -1.74
C ASP A 101 -6.90 7.68 -1.01
N GLU A 102 -7.51 6.54 -0.67
CA GLU A 102 -8.80 6.39 0.02
C GLU A 102 -9.99 7.05 -0.71
N ILE A 103 -9.90 7.19 -2.04
CA ILE A 103 -10.96 7.76 -2.88
C ILE A 103 -12.04 6.73 -3.18
N GLY A 104 -11.68 5.47 -3.43
CA GLY A 104 -12.62 4.39 -3.70
C GLY A 104 -13.47 4.02 -2.48
N VAL A 105 -12.94 4.26 -1.28
CA VAL A 105 -13.66 4.14 0.00
C VAL A 105 -14.31 5.44 0.49
N GLU A 106 -14.37 6.46 -0.37
CA GLU A 106 -15.13 7.71 -0.15
C GLU A 106 -14.66 8.57 1.04
N LYS A 107 -13.40 8.45 1.48
CA LYS A 107 -12.84 9.27 2.57
C LYS A 107 -12.07 10.49 2.08
N THR A 108 -11.64 10.48 0.82
CA THR A 108 -10.85 11.52 0.18
C THR A 108 -11.51 11.91 -1.13
N GLN A 109 -11.52 13.19 -1.47
CA GLN A 109 -11.87 13.66 -2.82
C GLN A 109 -10.63 13.79 -3.70
N VAL A 110 -10.80 13.69 -5.02
CA VAL A 110 -9.68 13.73 -6.00
C VAL A 110 -8.86 15.00 -5.88
N ASP A 111 -9.50 16.14 -5.68
CA ASP A 111 -8.88 17.46 -5.51
C ASP A 111 -8.12 17.59 -4.18
N GLU A 112 -8.53 16.87 -3.14
CA GLU A 112 -7.81 16.84 -1.87
C GLU A 112 -6.57 15.94 -1.91
N SER A 113 -6.60 14.87 -2.71
CA SER A 113 -5.54 13.86 -2.77
C SER A 113 -4.17 14.46 -3.11
N ALA A 114 -4.12 15.36 -4.11
CA ALA A 114 -2.89 16.06 -4.49
C ALA A 114 -2.21 16.74 -3.29
N ARG A 115 -2.99 17.42 -2.44
CA ARG A 115 -2.47 18.11 -1.24
C ARG A 115 -1.93 17.12 -0.21
N PHE A 116 -2.55 15.94 -0.06
CA PHE A 116 -2.06 14.93 0.87
C PHE A 116 -0.77 14.27 0.38
N PHE A 117 -0.66 13.99 -0.91
CA PHE A 117 0.57 13.45 -1.49
C PHE A 117 1.71 14.47 -1.54
N GLU A 118 1.42 15.77 -1.74
CA GLU A 118 2.43 16.83 -1.60
C GLU A 118 3.00 16.89 -0.17
N ARG A 119 2.13 16.75 0.85
CA ARG A 119 2.54 16.69 2.25
C ARG A 119 3.46 15.48 2.49
N LEU A 120 3.08 14.30 2.00
CA LEU A 120 3.89 13.10 2.10
C LEU A 120 5.24 13.28 1.40
N TYR A 121 5.26 13.88 0.22
CA TYR A 121 6.49 14.17 -0.52
C TYR A 121 7.44 15.01 0.34
N ARG A 122 6.97 16.10 0.94
CA ARG A 122 7.78 16.93 1.85
C ARG A 122 8.32 16.16 3.06
N LEU A 123 7.55 15.22 3.61
CA LEU A 123 7.96 14.38 4.73
C LEU A 123 9.01 13.35 4.32
N HIS A 124 8.83 12.69 3.17
CA HIS A 124 9.78 11.72 2.62
C HIS A 124 11.10 12.36 2.22
N GLN A 125 11.08 13.57 1.64
CA GLN A 125 12.30 14.32 1.33
C GLN A 125 13.11 14.61 2.60
N LYS A 126 12.45 14.89 3.72
CA LYS A 126 13.12 15.10 5.02
C LYS A 126 13.70 13.80 5.59
N ALA A 127 12.93 12.71 5.54
CA ALA A 127 13.34 11.43 6.11
C ALA A 127 14.41 10.70 5.26
N SER A 128 14.37 10.86 3.94
CA SER A 128 15.30 10.24 2.98
C SER A 128 15.50 8.73 3.20
N ARG A 129 14.44 8.01 3.60
CA ARG A 129 14.52 6.60 4.03
C ARG A 129 13.91 5.59 3.05
N SER A 130 12.68 5.84 2.62
CA SER A 130 11.89 4.99 1.72
C SER A 130 11.34 5.82 0.57
N SER A 131 11.20 5.20 -0.61
CA SER A 131 10.55 5.86 -1.75
C SER A 131 9.06 6.05 -1.47
N LEU A 132 8.54 7.18 -1.95
CA LEU A 132 7.13 7.51 -1.86
C LEU A 132 6.38 6.99 -3.09
N TRP A 133 5.48 6.03 -2.89
CA TRP A 133 4.58 5.49 -3.90
C TRP A 133 3.12 5.80 -3.53
N ALA A 134 2.21 5.67 -4.50
CA ALA A 134 0.77 5.72 -4.28
C ALA A 134 0.14 4.37 -4.57
N ASP A 135 -0.88 4.00 -3.79
CA ASP A 135 -1.84 2.95 -4.13
C ASP A 135 -3.20 3.63 -4.41
N VAL A 136 -3.58 3.67 -5.68
CA VAL A 136 -4.76 4.41 -6.14
C VAL A 136 -5.94 3.45 -6.24
N GLU A 137 -7.00 3.74 -5.48
CA GLU A 137 -8.24 2.96 -5.51
C GLU A 137 -9.06 3.33 -6.75
N ILE A 138 -9.01 2.47 -7.77
CA ILE A 138 -9.68 2.68 -9.06
C ILE A 138 -11.12 2.12 -9.10
N PHE A 139 -11.68 1.82 -7.92
CA PHE A 139 -13.01 1.26 -7.77
C PHE A 139 -13.98 2.24 -7.12
N ARG A 140 -15.26 1.90 -7.20
CA ARG A 140 -16.32 2.40 -6.32
C ARG A 140 -17.07 1.21 -5.75
N PHE A 141 -17.82 1.42 -4.68
CA PHE A 141 -18.74 0.42 -4.19
C PHE A 141 -20.05 0.45 -5.02
N GLU A 142 -20.65 -0.72 -5.22
CA GLU A 142 -21.97 -0.86 -5.85
C GLU A 142 -23.07 -0.21 -4.99
N GLY A 143 -22.93 -0.31 -3.67
CA GLY A 143 -23.81 0.29 -2.67
C GLY A 143 -23.01 0.71 -1.44
N ASP A 144 -23.37 0.19 -0.27
CA ASP A 144 -22.71 0.53 0.99
C ASP A 144 -21.20 0.25 0.95
N VAL A 145 -20.40 1.26 1.30
CA VAL A 145 -18.94 1.17 1.43
C VAL A 145 -18.57 0.05 2.41
N TYR A 146 -17.62 -0.80 2.02
CA TYR A 146 -17.18 -2.00 2.76
C TYR A 146 -18.21 -3.14 2.89
N ARG A 147 -19.40 -3.01 2.29
CA ARG A 147 -20.49 -4.01 2.40
C ARG A 147 -21.11 -4.40 1.07
N SER A 148 -20.54 -3.96 -0.03
CA SER A 148 -21.01 -4.25 -1.39
C SER A 148 -19.83 -4.56 -2.33
N ALA A 149 -20.14 -5.05 -3.53
CA ALA A 149 -19.14 -5.38 -4.52
C ALA A 149 -18.37 -4.15 -5.00
N LEU A 150 -17.13 -4.35 -5.44
CA LEU A 150 -16.35 -3.33 -6.13
C LEU A 150 -16.78 -3.28 -7.59
N LEU A 151 -17.07 -2.08 -8.08
CA LEU A 151 -17.29 -1.78 -9.49
C LEU A 151 -16.17 -0.86 -9.99
N PRO A 152 -15.87 -0.87 -11.29
CA PRO A 152 -14.96 0.10 -11.89
C PRO A 152 -15.44 1.52 -11.61
N ALA A 153 -14.49 2.38 -11.26
CA ALA A 153 -14.71 3.81 -11.30
C ALA A 153 -14.78 4.31 -12.75
N SER A 154 -15.32 5.52 -12.96
CA SER A 154 -15.25 6.14 -14.28
C SER A 154 -13.79 6.40 -14.67
N SER A 155 -13.45 6.18 -15.94
CA SER A 155 -12.11 6.45 -16.46
C SER A 155 -11.68 7.91 -16.23
N GLU A 156 -12.60 8.87 -16.34
CA GLU A 156 -12.36 10.27 -16.02
C GLU A 156 -11.89 10.45 -14.57
N ARG A 157 -12.55 9.80 -13.61
CA ARG A 157 -12.14 9.87 -12.19
C ARG A 157 -10.76 9.27 -12.02
N VAL A 158 -10.51 8.09 -12.59
CA VAL A 158 -9.22 7.40 -12.49
C VAL A 158 -8.09 8.25 -13.08
N ILE A 159 -8.28 8.82 -14.28
CA ILE A 159 -7.27 9.69 -14.90
C ILE A 159 -6.94 10.88 -13.98
N ARG A 160 -7.97 11.53 -13.42
CA ARG A 160 -7.75 12.65 -12.50
C ARG A 160 -7.08 12.23 -11.20
N GLN A 161 -7.36 11.03 -10.68
CA GLN A 161 -6.65 10.47 -9.52
C GLN A 161 -5.16 10.31 -9.82
N LEU A 162 -4.83 9.70 -10.97
CA LEU A 162 -3.46 9.49 -11.40
C LEU A 162 -2.72 10.83 -11.58
N GLU A 163 -3.34 11.80 -12.26
CA GLU A 163 -2.79 13.15 -12.45
C GLU A 163 -2.54 13.87 -11.11
N ALA A 164 -3.43 13.72 -10.14
CA ALA A 164 -3.33 14.38 -8.84
C ALA A 164 -2.11 13.92 -8.02
N VAL A 165 -1.77 12.63 -8.07
CA VAL A 165 -0.67 12.07 -7.26
C VAL A 165 0.66 12.02 -8.00
N SER A 166 0.65 11.95 -9.34
CA SER A 166 1.84 11.80 -10.20
C SER A 166 2.99 12.78 -9.91
N PRO A 167 2.76 14.08 -9.60
CA PRO A 167 3.85 15.01 -9.34
C PRO A 167 4.69 14.70 -8.09
N PHE A 168 4.17 13.85 -7.19
CA PHE A 168 4.70 13.67 -5.84
C PHE A 168 5.28 12.28 -5.60
N VAL A 169 4.99 11.31 -6.47
CA VAL A 169 5.31 9.90 -6.24
C VAL A 169 6.20 9.34 -7.34
N GLU A 170 7.06 8.39 -6.98
CA GLU A 170 7.96 7.73 -7.93
C GLU A 170 7.25 6.64 -8.73
N LYS A 171 6.19 6.05 -8.16
CA LYS A 171 5.40 5.00 -8.78
C LYS A 171 3.98 5.00 -8.23
N ILE A 172 3.04 4.66 -9.11
CA ILE A 172 1.64 4.42 -8.77
C ILE A 172 1.34 2.93 -8.95
N LEU A 173 0.78 2.33 -7.91
CA LEU A 173 0.06 1.06 -7.95
C LEU A 173 -1.44 1.37 -8.00
N VAL A 174 -2.24 0.39 -8.43
CA VAL A 174 -3.69 0.50 -8.39
C VAL A 174 -4.27 -0.73 -7.69
N TYR A 175 -5.25 -0.49 -6.83
CA TYR A 175 -6.11 -1.54 -6.29
C TYR A 175 -7.46 -1.49 -7.01
N GLN A 176 -7.84 -2.49 -7.80
CA GLN A 176 -7.05 -3.63 -8.29
C GLN A 176 -7.24 -3.78 -9.80
N TYR A 177 -6.33 -4.46 -10.49
CA TYR A 177 -6.47 -4.61 -11.95
C TYR A 177 -7.56 -5.61 -12.33
N THR A 178 -7.44 -6.85 -11.87
CA THR A 178 -8.36 -7.95 -12.22
C THR A 178 -9.77 -7.67 -11.71
N GLY A 179 -10.75 -7.74 -12.60
CA GLY A 179 -12.15 -7.47 -12.28
C GLY A 179 -12.52 -5.98 -12.23
N LEU A 180 -11.60 -5.06 -12.57
CA LEU A 180 -11.90 -3.63 -12.71
C LEU A 180 -11.40 -3.02 -14.03
N LEU A 181 -10.38 -3.63 -14.67
CA LEU A 181 -9.77 -3.18 -15.92
C LEU A 181 -9.53 -4.36 -16.89
N ASN A 182 -10.47 -5.29 -16.98
CA ASN A 182 -10.33 -6.43 -17.86
C ASN A 182 -10.29 -5.99 -19.32
N ALA A 183 -9.57 -6.76 -20.14
CA ALA A 183 -9.71 -6.60 -21.58
C ALA A 183 -11.14 -7.00 -21.99
N PRO A 184 -11.83 -6.22 -22.84
CA PRO A 184 -13.19 -6.56 -23.30
C PRO A 184 -13.31 -7.97 -23.90
N ASP A 185 -12.25 -8.45 -24.53
CA ASP A 185 -12.17 -9.77 -25.16
C ASP A 185 -11.44 -10.82 -24.30
N SER A 186 -11.30 -10.58 -22.99
CA SER A 186 -10.66 -11.53 -22.07
C SER A 186 -11.46 -12.82 -21.97
N PHE A 187 -10.80 -13.96 -22.23
CA PHE A 187 -11.38 -15.28 -21.99
C PHE A 187 -11.54 -15.61 -20.50
N ALA A 188 -10.84 -14.88 -19.63
CA ALA A 188 -10.96 -15.03 -18.18
C ALA A 188 -12.04 -14.08 -17.67
N PHE A 189 -13.18 -14.65 -17.24
CA PHE A 189 -14.22 -13.90 -16.55
C PHE A 189 -13.73 -13.48 -15.17
N ALA A 190 -13.77 -12.18 -14.89
CA ALA A 190 -13.45 -11.61 -13.58
C ALA A 190 -14.26 -10.33 -13.37
N GLY A 191 -14.86 -10.14 -12.19
CA GLY A 191 -15.55 -8.89 -11.87
C GLY A 191 -16.92 -8.71 -12.53
N HIS A 192 -17.33 -7.44 -12.67
CA HIS A 192 -18.64 -7.04 -13.21
C HIS A 192 -18.61 -7.02 -14.75
N PRO A 193 -19.73 -7.20 -15.48
CA PRO A 193 -19.75 -7.06 -16.94
C PRO A 193 -19.23 -5.74 -17.51
N ASP A 194 -19.20 -4.68 -16.68
CA ASP A 194 -18.68 -3.35 -17.04
C ASP A 194 -17.19 -3.16 -16.72
N SER A 195 -16.50 -4.21 -16.27
CA SER A 195 -15.08 -4.18 -15.87
C SER A 195 -14.10 -4.61 -16.94
#